data_AF-A0A1V5AR26-F1
#
_entry.id   AF-A0A1V5AR26-F1
#
_cell.length_a   1.000
_cell.length_b   1.000
_cell.length_c   1.000
_cell.angle_alpha   90.00
_cell.angle_beta   90.00
_cell.angle_gamma   90.00
#
_symmetry.space_group_name_H-M   'P 1'
#
loop_
_entity.id
_entity.type
_entity.pdbx_description
1 polymer ?
#
loop_
_entity_poly.entity_id
_entity_poly.type
_entity_poly.pdbx_seq_one_letter_code
_entity_poly.pdbx_strand_id
1 'polypeptide(L)'
;MARDLLCELRRRRLQIITIALLILVSYLLSPLLDGIVVGVVFAYVGRPVRDLFKERRQLGALAATVCIAGPLSAIFALGAIEVLNQVRWLEDHRDEIFAAAAEFISRVRIPEPIFHEISRGMENLLGVGLHLIASLPVFSLGTAITLGAVNFLISLCVCYFVLLEKERVAESVMALLNPKTDDFNRRCLLRIDSTLSGIYIGSIYTAIAGGITSIAIFYLFNVPRPFAMACIVFLAGMVPFMTWLVFIPAAVSIYIEHGLESAVLFFLTGSILVHVVELVIRPYIVSTKSSLHPLLVLLSFLGGGLVAGIAGFFLAPAMVGVVMGISQVMWEEREKERERKREDDEKAVGQINGCERPASEV
;
A
#
# COMPACT_ATOMS: atom_id res chain seq x y z
N MET A 1 31.21 -28.81 33.86
CA MET A 1 32.18 -27.98 33.09
C MET A 1 32.34 -28.43 31.64
N ALA A 2 32.94 -29.59 31.31
CA ALA A 2 33.09 -30.01 29.90
C ALA A 2 31.76 -30.31 29.17
N ARG A 3 30.76 -30.86 29.88
CA ARG A 3 29.40 -31.08 29.33
C ARG A 3 28.63 -29.79 29.06
N ASP A 4 28.83 -28.76 29.88
CA ASP A 4 28.14 -27.47 29.73
C ASP A 4 28.69 -26.71 28.50
N LEU A 5 30.02 -26.72 28.30
CA LEU A 5 30.65 -26.14 27.11
C LEU A 5 30.21 -26.82 25.80
N LEU A 6 30.06 -28.16 25.80
CA LEU A 6 29.56 -28.89 24.62
C LEU A 6 28.09 -28.58 24.32
N CYS A 7 27.26 -28.37 25.36
CA CYS A 7 25.86 -27.99 25.20
C CYS A 7 25.72 -26.56 24.65
N GLU A 8 26.54 -25.64 25.13
CA GLU A 8 26.56 -24.25 24.69
C GLU A 8 27.10 -24.10 23.26
N LEU A 9 28.15 -24.85 22.90
CA LEU A 9 28.66 -24.94 21.53
C LEU A 9 27.64 -25.58 20.58
N ARG A 10 26.91 -26.63 21.01
CA ARG A 10 25.85 -27.25 20.22
C ARG A 10 24.68 -26.30 19.99
N ARG A 11 24.29 -25.52 21.02
CA ARG A 11 23.24 -24.50 20.92
C ARG A 11 23.63 -23.36 19.98
N ARG A 12 24.87 -22.85 20.07
CA ARG A 12 25.40 -21.83 19.15
C ARG A 12 25.49 -22.33 17.72
N ARG A 13 25.97 -23.57 17.49
CA ARG A 13 25.97 -24.19 16.15
C ARG A 13 24.55 -24.35 15.60
N LEU A 14 23.61 -24.80 16.43
CA LEU A 14 22.21 -24.93 16.03
C LEU A 14 21.62 -23.56 15.66
N GLN A 15 21.87 -22.52 16.46
CA GLN A 15 21.43 -21.15 16.16
C GLN A 15 22.01 -20.62 14.85
N ILE A 16 23.31 -20.82 14.60
CA ILE A 16 23.97 -20.41 13.35
C ILE A 16 23.35 -21.16 12.16
N ILE A 17 23.11 -22.46 12.29
CA ILE A 17 22.47 -23.27 11.24
C ILE A 17 21.04 -22.79 10.99
N THR A 18 20.25 -22.52 12.04
CA THR A 18 18.88 -22.01 11.89
C THR A 18 18.87 -20.64 11.22
N ILE A 19 19.77 -19.72 11.61
CA ILE A 19 19.88 -18.40 10.99
C ILE A 19 20.31 -18.52 9.52
N ALA A 20 21.31 -19.36 9.23
CA ALA A 20 21.78 -19.58 7.86
C ALA A 20 20.69 -20.20 6.97
N LEU A 21 19.92 -21.17 7.51
CA LEU A 21 18.78 -21.75 6.82
C LEU A 21 17.69 -20.70 6.56
N LEU A 22 17.42 -19.82 7.53
CA LEU A 22 16.42 -18.76 7.41
C LEU A 22 16.85 -17.72 6.35
N ILE A 23 18.13 -17.35 6.30
CA ILE A 23 18.70 -16.48 5.26
C ILE A 23 18.58 -17.15 3.89
N LEU A 24 18.93 -18.43 3.78
CA LEU A 24 18.86 -19.19 2.53
C LEU A 24 17.41 -19.29 2.02
N VAL A 25 16.46 -19.60 2.90
CA VAL A 25 15.03 -19.63 2.59
C VAL A 25 14.54 -18.25 2.16
N SER A 26 14.95 -17.18 2.87
CA SER A 26 14.60 -15.81 2.51
C SER A 26 15.16 -15.41 1.14
N TYR A 27 16.36 -15.86 0.79
CA TYR A 27 16.95 -15.62 -0.53
C TYR A 27 16.18 -16.37 -1.63
N LEU A 28 15.82 -17.64 -1.39
CA LEU A 28 15.08 -18.46 -2.34
C LEU A 28 13.64 -17.96 -2.56
N LEU A 29 13.03 -17.40 -1.52
CA LEU A 29 11.69 -16.79 -1.57
C LEU A 29 11.69 -15.35 -2.09
N SER A 30 12.86 -14.69 -2.19
CA SER A 30 12.94 -13.30 -2.64
C SER A 30 12.22 -13.00 -3.97
N PRO A 31 12.30 -13.83 -5.04
CA PRO A 31 11.56 -13.55 -6.28
C PRO A 31 10.03 -13.72 -6.14
N LEU A 32 9.57 -14.40 -5.09
CA LEU A 32 8.17 -14.74 -4.82
C LEU A 32 7.56 -13.84 -3.73
N LEU A 33 8.38 -12.96 -3.16
CA LEU A 33 8.03 -12.14 -2.00
C LEU A 33 6.91 -11.15 -2.35
N ASP A 34 6.94 -10.59 -3.57
CA ASP A 34 5.85 -9.77 -4.11
C ASP A 34 4.52 -10.51 -4.11
N GLY A 35 4.49 -11.75 -4.64
CA GLY A 35 3.29 -12.58 -4.65
C GLY A 35 2.77 -12.88 -3.24
N ILE A 36 3.66 -13.21 -2.30
CA ILE A 36 3.27 -13.50 -0.91
C ILE A 36 2.67 -12.27 -0.23
N VAL A 37 3.34 -11.12 -0.34
CA VAL A 37 2.88 -9.87 0.30
C VAL A 37 1.54 -9.44 -0.29
N VAL A 38 1.42 -9.41 -1.62
CA VAL A 38 0.16 -9.06 -2.30
C VAL A 38 -0.95 -10.06 -1.95
N GLY A 39 -0.62 -11.34 -1.81
CA GLY A 39 -1.59 -12.35 -1.38
C GLY A 39 -2.12 -12.12 0.03
N VAL A 40 -1.26 -11.68 0.95
CA VAL A 40 -1.68 -11.25 2.30
C VAL A 40 -2.56 -10.00 2.22
N VAL A 41 -2.23 -9.02 1.38
CA VAL A 41 -3.06 -7.82 1.16
C VAL A 41 -4.45 -8.19 0.65
N PHE A 42 -4.53 -9.02 -0.40
CA PHE A 42 -5.79 -9.56 -0.90
C PHE A 42 -6.54 -10.34 0.17
N ALA A 43 -5.83 -11.06 1.03
CA ALA A 43 -6.45 -11.75 2.12
C ALA A 43 -7.15 -10.79 3.09
N TYR A 44 -6.51 -9.69 3.49
CA TYR A 44 -7.14 -8.67 4.34
C TYR A 44 -8.42 -8.09 3.71
N VAL A 45 -8.37 -7.83 2.40
CA VAL A 45 -9.47 -7.21 1.64
C VAL A 45 -10.61 -8.20 1.40
N GLY A 46 -10.29 -9.48 1.23
CA GLY A 46 -11.26 -10.57 1.05
C GLY A 46 -11.97 -11.02 2.32
N ARG A 47 -11.50 -10.59 3.51
CA ARG A 47 -12.13 -10.92 4.81
C ARG A 47 -13.63 -10.64 4.87
N PRO A 48 -14.14 -9.43 4.54
CA PRO A 48 -15.58 -9.15 4.57
C PRO A 48 -16.38 -10.09 3.67
N VAL A 49 -15.83 -10.46 2.49
CA VAL A 49 -16.49 -11.38 1.56
C VAL A 49 -16.50 -12.80 2.12
N ARG A 50 -15.38 -13.27 2.71
CA ARG A 50 -15.32 -14.58 3.36
C ARG A 50 -16.29 -14.68 4.54
N ASP A 51 -16.34 -13.64 5.37
CA ASP A 51 -17.12 -13.63 6.61
C ASP A 51 -18.64 -13.65 6.36
N LEU A 52 -19.07 -13.39 5.11
CA LEU A 52 -20.46 -13.60 4.67
C LEU A 52 -20.86 -15.10 4.65
N PHE A 53 -19.89 -16.00 4.46
CA PHE A 53 -20.10 -17.45 4.32
C PHE A 53 -19.82 -18.25 5.60
N LYS A 54 -19.82 -17.59 6.77
CA LYS A 54 -19.58 -18.08 8.15
C LYS A 54 -19.31 -19.60 8.32
N GLU A 55 -20.29 -20.46 8.05
CA GLU A 55 -20.20 -21.92 8.31
C GLU A 55 -19.38 -22.70 7.28
N ARG A 56 -19.25 -22.21 6.04
CA ARG A 56 -18.56 -22.92 4.96
C ARG A 56 -17.23 -22.27 4.62
N ARG A 57 -16.25 -22.44 5.52
CA ARG A 57 -14.91 -21.82 5.44
C ARG A 57 -14.23 -21.95 4.07
N GLN A 58 -14.27 -23.14 3.46
CA GLN A 58 -13.67 -23.40 2.14
C GLN A 58 -14.37 -22.61 1.02
N LEU A 59 -15.71 -22.60 1.01
CA LEU A 59 -16.48 -21.88 0.01
C LEU A 59 -16.36 -20.37 0.19
N GLY A 60 -16.32 -19.89 1.44
CA GLY A 60 -16.08 -18.48 1.74
C GLY A 60 -14.70 -18.01 1.28
N ALA A 61 -13.66 -18.81 1.52
CA ALA A 61 -12.31 -18.50 1.06
C ALA A 61 -12.23 -18.49 -0.47
N LEU A 62 -12.79 -19.51 -1.13
CA LEU A 62 -12.81 -19.59 -2.60
C LEU A 62 -13.61 -18.44 -3.22
N ALA A 63 -14.80 -18.14 -2.68
CA ALA A 63 -15.64 -17.05 -3.16
C ALA A 63 -14.93 -15.69 -3.04
N ALA A 64 -14.24 -15.44 -1.93
CA ALA A 64 -13.45 -14.22 -1.75
C ALA A 64 -12.27 -14.15 -2.73
N THR A 65 -11.51 -15.23 -2.90
CA THR A 65 -10.39 -15.27 -3.86
C THR A 65 -10.89 -15.04 -5.29
N VAL A 66 -12.00 -15.66 -5.70
CA VAL A 66 -12.59 -15.46 -7.04
C VAL A 66 -13.14 -14.05 -7.21
N CYS A 67 -13.79 -13.50 -6.18
CA CYS A 67 -14.31 -12.13 -6.17
C CYS A 67 -13.21 -11.07 -6.32
N ILE A 68 -11.98 -11.39 -5.91
CA ILE A 68 -10.82 -10.51 -6.08
C ILE A 68 -10.12 -10.78 -7.42
N ALA A 69 -9.87 -12.05 -7.74
CA ALA A 69 -9.15 -12.46 -8.94
C ALA A 69 -9.87 -12.07 -10.23
N GLY A 70 -11.19 -12.25 -10.29
CA GLY A 70 -12.00 -11.95 -11.48
C GLY A 70 -11.91 -10.48 -11.90
N PRO A 71 -12.33 -9.53 -11.05
CA PRO A 71 -12.24 -8.11 -11.36
C PRO A 71 -10.80 -7.65 -11.61
N LEU A 72 -9.82 -8.09 -10.81
CA LEU A 72 -8.43 -7.70 -11.01
C LEU A 72 -7.87 -8.19 -12.35
N SER A 73 -8.11 -9.44 -12.71
CA SER A 73 -7.66 -9.97 -14.01
C SER A 73 -8.29 -9.22 -15.18
N ALA A 74 -9.57 -8.85 -15.09
CA ALA A 74 -10.23 -8.02 -16.09
C ALA A 74 -9.62 -6.61 -16.16
N ILE A 75 -9.37 -5.98 -15.00
CA ILE A 75 -8.73 -4.66 -14.88
C ILE A 75 -7.32 -4.69 -15.49
N PHE A 76 -6.52 -5.72 -15.19
CA PHE A 76 -5.18 -5.87 -15.76
C PHE A 76 -5.22 -6.09 -17.27
N ALA A 77 -6.14 -6.92 -17.78
CA ALA A 77 -6.28 -7.15 -19.21
C ALA A 77 -6.68 -5.87 -19.96
N LEU A 78 -7.70 -5.17 -19.47
CA LEU A 78 -8.18 -3.92 -20.05
C LEU A 78 -7.13 -2.81 -19.96
N GLY A 79 -6.48 -2.69 -18.79
CA GLY A 79 -5.41 -1.73 -18.57
C GLY A 79 -4.19 -1.98 -19.46
N ALA A 80 -3.78 -3.24 -19.64
CA ALA A 80 -2.68 -3.58 -20.54
C ALA A 80 -2.98 -3.20 -21.99
N ILE A 81 -4.19 -3.49 -22.48
CA ILE A 81 -4.63 -3.11 -23.83
C ILE A 81 -4.65 -1.58 -23.97
N GLU A 82 -5.16 -0.86 -22.97
CA GLU A 82 -5.25 0.59 -23.00
C GLU A 82 -3.87 1.26 -22.95
N VAL A 83 -2.97 0.79 -22.09
CA VAL A 83 -1.59 1.28 -22.02
C VAL A 83 -0.89 1.09 -23.37
N LEU A 84 -1.05 -0.07 -24.02
CA LEU A 84 -0.49 -0.29 -25.37
C LEU A 84 -1.08 0.70 -26.39
N ASN A 85 -2.37 1.00 -26.29
CA ASN A 85 -3.01 1.96 -27.19
C ASN A 85 -2.56 3.41 -26.90
N GLN A 86 -2.35 3.79 -25.64
CA GLN A 86 -1.77 5.07 -25.29
C GLN A 86 -0.33 5.22 -25.77
N VAL A 87 0.49 4.17 -25.63
CA VAL A 87 1.88 4.17 -26.12
C VAL A 87 1.91 4.34 -27.65
N ARG A 88 1.03 3.65 -28.37
CA ARG A 88 0.90 3.81 -29.83
C ARG A 88 0.41 5.20 -30.21
N TRP A 89 -0.62 5.70 -29.53
CA TRP A 89 -1.13 7.05 -29.77
C TRP A 89 -0.05 8.11 -29.54
N LEU A 90 0.74 7.96 -28.46
CA LEU A 90 1.87 8.83 -28.14
C LEU A 90 2.95 8.78 -29.22
N GLU A 91 3.17 7.60 -29.82
CA GLU A 91 4.11 7.42 -30.92
C GLU A 91 3.64 8.07 -32.22
N ASP A 92 2.35 7.96 -32.55
CA ASP A 92 1.76 8.56 -33.74
C ASP A 92 1.66 10.09 -33.65
N HIS A 93 1.43 10.65 -32.46
CA HIS A 93 1.22 12.09 -32.24
C HIS A 93 2.44 12.80 -31.64
N ARG A 94 3.65 12.21 -31.70
CA ARG A 94 4.86 12.82 -31.10
C ARG A 94 5.08 14.24 -31.61
N ASP A 95 5.05 14.43 -32.93
CA ASP A 95 5.35 15.72 -33.56
C ASP A 95 4.31 16.79 -33.20
N GLU A 96 3.04 16.40 -33.10
CA GLU A 96 1.94 17.27 -32.68
C GLU A 96 2.07 17.67 -31.20
N ILE A 97 2.45 16.73 -30.32
CA ILE A 97 2.71 17.01 -28.91
C ILE A 97 3.87 18.01 -28.75
N PHE A 98 4.95 17.83 -29.51
CA PHE A 98 6.08 18.76 -29.49
C PHE A 98 5.68 20.15 -30.00
N ALA A 99 4.93 20.23 -31.10
CA ALA A 99 4.44 21.49 -31.63
C ALA A 99 3.50 22.20 -30.64
N ALA A 100 2.58 21.47 -30.03
CA ALA A 100 1.60 22.02 -29.11
C ALA A 100 2.26 22.46 -27.77
N ALA A 101 3.30 21.75 -27.32
CA ALA A 101 4.15 22.18 -26.21
C ALA A 101 4.96 23.43 -26.55
N ALA A 102 5.59 23.48 -27.72
CA ALA A 102 6.32 24.66 -28.18
C ALA A 102 5.40 25.90 -28.30
N GLU A 103 4.18 25.72 -28.80
CA GLU A 103 3.18 26.78 -28.85
C GLU A 103 2.77 27.25 -27.45
N PHE A 104 2.45 26.34 -26.53
CA PHE A 104 2.12 26.67 -25.14
C PHE A 104 3.26 27.45 -24.47
N ILE A 105 4.49 26.99 -24.67
CA ILE A 105 5.67 27.64 -24.12
C ILE A 105 5.89 29.01 -24.78
N SER A 106 5.62 29.21 -26.07
CA SER A 106 5.74 30.53 -26.72
C SER A 106 4.71 31.56 -26.22
N ARG A 107 3.54 31.10 -25.75
CA ARG A 107 2.51 31.97 -25.13
C ARG A 107 2.90 32.41 -23.72
N VAL A 108 3.70 31.60 -23.02
CA VAL A 108 4.31 31.99 -21.74
C VAL A 108 5.61 32.72 -22.08
N ARG A 109 5.73 34.03 -21.82
CA ARG A 109 6.93 34.80 -22.20
C ARG A 109 8.15 34.42 -21.34
N ILE A 110 8.73 33.24 -21.57
CA ILE A 110 9.89 32.69 -20.88
C ILE A 110 11.17 33.20 -21.58
N PRO A 111 12.25 33.55 -20.84
CA PRO A 111 13.54 33.92 -21.44
C PRO A 111 14.10 32.82 -22.37
N GLU A 112 14.54 33.21 -23.57
CA GLU A 112 15.17 32.37 -24.62
C GLU A 112 16.16 31.28 -24.15
N PRO A 113 17.08 31.52 -23.19
CA PRO A 113 18.00 30.46 -22.74
C PRO A 113 17.30 29.31 -22.01
N ILE A 114 16.21 29.59 -21.29
CA ILE A 114 15.42 28.58 -20.58
C ILE A 114 14.53 27.82 -21.57
N PHE A 115 14.04 28.48 -22.62
CA PHE A 115 13.26 27.87 -23.70
C PHE A 115 14.05 26.75 -24.40
N HIS A 116 15.31 27.02 -24.72
CA HIS A 116 16.14 26.08 -25.47
C HIS A 116 16.57 24.86 -24.62
N GLU A 117 16.75 25.04 -23.31
CA GLU A 117 16.99 23.94 -22.36
C GLU A 117 15.74 23.10 -22.10
N ILE A 118 14.56 23.71 -21.96
CA ILE A 118 13.30 22.98 -21.79
C ILE A 118 12.98 22.16 -23.04
N SER A 119 13.15 22.74 -24.23
CA SER A 119 12.86 22.06 -25.51
C SER A 119 13.79 20.86 -25.73
N ARG A 120 15.10 21.02 -25.51
CA ARG A 120 16.06 19.90 -25.54
C ARG A 120 15.81 18.89 -24.42
N GLY A 121 15.41 19.36 -23.24
CA GLY A 121 15.04 18.51 -22.11
C GLY A 121 13.82 17.65 -22.42
N MET A 122 12.81 18.21 -23.08
CA MET A 122 11.63 17.48 -23.54
C MET A 122 11.96 16.49 -24.65
N GLU A 123 12.74 16.88 -25.66
CA GLU A 123 13.21 15.96 -26.72
C GLU A 123 14.00 14.80 -26.15
N ASN A 124 14.90 15.07 -25.18
CA ASN A 124 15.64 14.04 -24.49
C ASN A 124 14.74 13.20 -23.56
N LEU A 125 13.75 13.77 -22.87
CA LEU A 125 12.90 13.03 -21.93
C LEU A 125 11.88 12.12 -22.65
N LEU A 126 11.24 12.63 -23.71
CA LEU A 126 10.34 11.85 -24.57
C LEU A 126 11.15 10.86 -25.42
N GLY A 127 12.29 11.28 -25.96
CA GLY A 127 13.22 10.43 -26.69
C GLY A 127 13.73 9.28 -25.83
N VAL A 128 14.26 9.57 -24.63
CA VAL A 128 14.75 8.57 -23.67
C VAL A 128 13.62 7.73 -23.09
N GLY A 129 12.44 8.29 -22.78
CA GLY A 129 11.30 7.52 -22.29
C GLY A 129 10.82 6.48 -23.30
N LEU A 130 10.64 6.89 -24.56
CA LEU A 130 10.25 6.00 -25.65
C LEU A 130 11.39 5.07 -26.09
N HIS A 131 12.65 5.52 -26.09
CA HIS A 131 13.79 4.63 -26.30
C HIS A 131 13.95 3.65 -25.15
N LEU A 132 13.73 4.00 -23.90
CA LEU A 132 13.80 3.05 -22.78
C LEU A 132 12.73 1.98 -22.94
N ILE A 133 11.49 2.35 -23.27
CA ILE A 133 10.40 1.39 -23.49
C ILE A 133 10.67 0.51 -24.74
N ALA A 134 11.17 1.09 -25.83
CA ALA A 134 11.47 0.37 -27.07
C ALA A 134 12.79 -0.42 -27.05
N SER A 135 13.76 -0.02 -26.22
CA SER A 135 15.05 -0.69 -26.04
C SER A 135 15.02 -1.76 -24.95
N LEU A 136 13.91 -1.88 -24.20
CA LEU A 136 13.68 -3.06 -23.38
C LEU A 136 13.70 -4.27 -24.32
N PRO A 137 14.69 -5.17 -24.21
CA PRO A 137 14.71 -6.35 -25.05
C PRO A 137 13.38 -7.08 -24.86
N VAL A 138 12.74 -7.52 -25.95
CA VAL A 138 11.46 -8.24 -25.90
C VAL A 138 11.51 -9.42 -24.90
N PHE A 139 12.70 -9.98 -24.71
CA PHE A 139 13.01 -10.98 -23.69
C PHE A 139 12.83 -10.48 -22.23
N SER A 140 13.24 -9.26 -21.88
CA SER A 140 13.04 -8.70 -20.52
C SER A 140 11.58 -8.36 -20.23
N LEU A 141 10.82 -7.93 -21.24
CA LEU A 141 9.37 -7.75 -21.10
C LEU A 141 8.68 -9.11 -20.91
N GLY A 142 9.05 -10.12 -21.70
CA GLY A 142 8.51 -11.47 -21.57
C GLY A 142 8.79 -12.09 -20.19
N THR A 143 10.01 -11.93 -19.66
CA THR A 143 10.35 -12.41 -18.31
C THR A 143 9.63 -11.62 -17.23
N ALA A 144 9.51 -10.29 -17.34
CA ALA A 144 8.77 -9.47 -16.38
C ALA A 144 7.27 -9.82 -16.33
N ILE A 145 6.63 -10.01 -17.49
CA ILE A 145 5.22 -10.42 -17.58
C ILE A 145 5.05 -11.83 -17.00
N THR A 146 5.94 -12.76 -17.33
CA THR A 146 5.87 -14.14 -16.83
C THR A 146 6.06 -14.19 -15.31
N LEU A 147 7.06 -13.48 -14.79
CA LEU A 147 7.31 -13.40 -13.35
C LEU A 147 6.17 -12.70 -12.63
N GLY A 148 5.60 -11.65 -13.21
CA GLY A 148 4.42 -10.96 -12.72
C GLY A 148 3.19 -11.89 -12.66
N ALA A 149 2.96 -12.69 -13.70
CA ALA A 149 1.88 -13.67 -13.74
C ALA A 149 2.06 -14.78 -12.70
N VAL A 150 3.30 -15.27 -12.50
CA VAL A 150 3.64 -16.22 -11.45
C VAL A 150 3.39 -15.62 -10.06
N ASN A 151 3.86 -14.39 -9.81
CA ASN A 151 3.62 -13.68 -8.56
C ASN A 151 2.13 -13.43 -8.32
N PHE A 152 1.36 -13.11 -9.36
CA PHE A 152 -0.09 -12.97 -9.27
C PHE A 152 -0.75 -14.31 -8.91
N LEU A 153 -0.39 -15.41 -9.56
CA LEU A 153 -0.91 -16.74 -9.22
C LEU A 153 -0.60 -17.14 -7.77
N ILE A 154 0.63 -16.88 -7.32
CA ILE A 154 1.05 -17.11 -5.93
C ILE A 154 0.24 -16.25 -4.98
N SER A 155 0.00 -14.98 -5.31
CA SER A 155 -0.82 -14.10 -4.48
C SER A 155 -2.24 -14.65 -4.28
N LEU A 156 -2.83 -15.27 -5.31
CA LEU A 156 -4.13 -15.93 -5.21
C LEU A 156 -4.07 -17.17 -4.32
N CYS A 157 -3.04 -18.00 -4.46
CA CYS A 157 -2.81 -19.16 -3.60
C CYS A 157 -2.66 -18.73 -2.13
N VAL A 158 -1.78 -17.76 -1.86
CA VAL A 158 -1.53 -17.23 -0.51
C VAL A 158 -2.81 -16.61 0.04
N CYS A 159 -3.54 -15.82 -0.74
CA CYS A 159 -4.83 -15.26 -0.34
C CYS A 159 -5.81 -16.37 0.10
N TYR A 160 -5.98 -17.41 -0.73
CA TYR A 160 -6.86 -18.54 -0.43
C TYR A 160 -6.47 -19.24 0.87
N PHE A 161 -5.19 -19.61 1.04
CA PHE A 161 -4.71 -20.30 2.25
C PHE A 161 -4.81 -19.44 3.51
N VAL A 162 -4.46 -18.16 3.44
CA VAL A 162 -4.58 -17.22 4.57
C VAL A 162 -6.06 -17.03 4.97
N LEU A 163 -6.98 -17.00 4.01
CA LEU A 163 -8.42 -16.91 4.30
C LEU A 163 -8.96 -18.20 4.93
N LEU A 164 -8.49 -19.35 4.45
CA LEU A 164 -8.90 -20.67 4.91
C LEU A 164 -8.42 -20.96 6.33
N GLU A 165 -7.17 -20.60 6.65
CA GLU A 165 -6.48 -20.98 7.89
C GLU A 165 -6.34 -19.85 8.91
N LYS A 166 -7.16 -18.80 8.83
CA LYS A 166 -7.06 -17.57 9.65
C LYS A 166 -6.75 -17.83 11.15
N GLU A 167 -7.40 -18.82 11.75
CA GLU A 167 -7.22 -19.15 13.18
C GLU A 167 -5.88 -19.83 13.47
N ARG A 168 -5.47 -20.78 12.62
CA ARG A 168 -4.18 -21.49 12.77
C ARG A 168 -2.98 -20.57 12.60
N VAL A 169 -3.07 -19.61 11.68
CA VAL A 169 -2.01 -18.62 11.47
C VAL A 169 -1.84 -17.72 12.70
N ALA A 170 -2.95 -17.24 13.27
CA ALA A 170 -2.92 -16.42 14.49
C ALA A 170 -2.38 -17.20 15.70
N GLU A 171 -2.82 -18.45 15.88
CA GLU A 171 -2.35 -19.34 16.95
C GLU A 171 -0.87 -19.69 16.81
N SER A 172 -0.39 -19.93 15.58
CA SER A 172 1.04 -20.22 15.33
C SER A 172 1.93 -19.02 15.64
N VAL A 173 1.47 -17.81 15.32
CA VAL A 173 2.19 -16.58 15.67
C VAL A 173 2.21 -16.38 17.19
N MET A 174 1.11 -16.65 17.89
CA MET A 174 1.06 -16.61 19.35
C MET A 174 1.96 -17.67 19.98
N ALA A 175 2.01 -18.89 19.44
CA ALA A 175 2.86 -19.97 19.92
C ALA A 175 4.37 -19.66 19.78
N LEU A 176 4.76 -18.89 18.77
CA LEU A 176 6.13 -18.41 18.58
C LEU A 176 6.49 -17.28 19.55
N LEU A 177 5.50 -16.49 19.99
CA LEU A 177 5.66 -15.36 20.91
C LEU A 177 5.45 -15.83 22.36
N ASN A 178 6.54 -16.31 22.98
CA ASN A 178 6.71 -16.70 24.39
C ASN A 178 5.47 -16.53 25.34
N PRO A 179 4.92 -17.61 25.94
CA PRO A 179 3.62 -17.61 26.63
C PRO A 179 3.51 -16.76 27.91
N LYS A 180 4.59 -16.13 28.39
CA LYS A 180 4.56 -15.31 29.63
C LYS A 180 3.99 -13.90 29.44
N THR A 181 3.84 -13.42 28.20
CA THR A 181 3.28 -12.10 27.84
C THR A 181 2.01 -12.22 27.00
N ASP A 182 1.20 -13.26 27.24
CA ASP A 182 0.09 -13.66 26.37
C ASP A 182 -0.94 -12.52 26.14
N ASP A 183 -1.28 -11.75 27.18
CA ASP A 183 -2.23 -10.66 27.05
C ASP A 183 -1.64 -9.42 26.33
N PHE A 184 -0.38 -9.06 26.59
CA PHE A 184 0.31 -7.97 25.88
C PHE A 184 0.51 -8.31 24.39
N ASN A 185 0.99 -9.53 24.10
CA ASN A 185 1.23 -10.00 22.73
C ASN A 185 -0.08 -10.05 21.95
N ARG A 186 -1.17 -10.52 22.57
CA ARG A 186 -2.50 -10.56 21.95
C ARG A 186 -3.04 -9.16 21.65
N ARG A 187 -2.89 -8.20 22.56
CA ARG A 187 -3.27 -6.80 22.31
C ARG A 187 -2.45 -6.18 21.17
N CYS A 188 -1.14 -6.42 21.14
CA CYS A 188 -0.28 -5.99 20.04
C CYS A 188 -0.72 -6.59 18.69
N LEU A 189 -0.97 -7.90 18.63
CA LEU A 189 -1.43 -8.57 17.40
C LEU A 189 -2.77 -8.05 16.91
N LEU A 190 -3.75 -7.86 17.80
CA LEU A 190 -5.05 -7.27 17.45
C LEU A 190 -4.89 -5.84 16.93
N ARG A 191 -3.99 -5.06 17.53
CA ARG A 191 -3.71 -3.69 17.10
C ARG A 191 -3.05 -3.65 15.73
N ILE A 192 -2.09 -4.53 15.48
CA ILE A 192 -1.42 -4.69 14.19
C ILE A 192 -2.44 -5.09 13.13
N ASP A 193 -3.24 -6.12 13.37
CA ASP A 193 -4.27 -6.60 12.45
C ASP A 193 -5.27 -5.50 12.09
N SER A 194 -5.74 -4.74 13.09
CA SER A 194 -6.62 -3.58 12.88
C SER A 194 -5.96 -2.47 12.06
N THR A 195 -4.67 -2.22 12.27
CA THR A 195 -3.93 -1.16 11.56
C THR A 195 -3.69 -1.56 10.10
N LEU A 196 -3.25 -2.80 9.86
CA LEU A 196 -3.03 -3.33 8.52
C LEU A 196 -4.34 -3.41 7.73
N SER A 197 -5.41 -3.89 8.37
CA SER A 197 -6.75 -3.91 7.80
C SER A 197 -7.18 -2.50 7.40
N GLY A 198 -7.02 -1.51 8.27
CA GLY A 198 -7.35 -0.11 7.96
C GLY A 198 -6.54 0.47 6.79
N ILE A 199 -5.24 0.17 6.70
CA ILE A 199 -4.38 0.64 5.60
C ILE A 199 -4.80 0.01 4.27
N TYR A 200 -4.89 -1.32 4.21
CA TYR A 200 -5.14 -2.03 2.96
C TYR A 200 -6.57 -1.88 2.46
N ILE A 201 -7.56 -2.01 3.36
CA ILE A 201 -8.96 -1.76 3.03
C ILE A 201 -9.15 -0.29 2.66
N GLY A 202 -8.57 0.64 3.43
CA GLY A 202 -8.59 2.06 3.12
C GLY A 202 -8.10 2.36 1.71
N SER A 203 -6.88 1.90 1.36
CA SER A 203 -6.29 2.12 0.04
C SER A 203 -7.11 1.55 -1.11
N ILE A 204 -7.68 0.35 -0.95
CA ILE A 204 -8.48 -0.27 -2.02
C ILE A 204 -9.82 0.42 -2.18
N TYR A 205 -10.50 0.76 -1.09
CA TYR A 205 -11.77 1.48 -1.19
C TYR A 205 -11.59 2.89 -1.74
N THR A 206 -10.50 3.60 -1.39
CA THR A 206 -10.16 4.88 -2.02
C THR A 206 -9.90 4.71 -3.51
N ALA A 207 -9.18 3.65 -3.91
CA ALA A 207 -8.90 3.36 -5.31
C ALA A 207 -10.17 3.02 -6.11
N ILE A 208 -11.08 2.22 -5.54
CA ILE A 208 -12.39 1.91 -6.15
C ILE A 208 -13.19 3.19 -6.37
N ALA A 209 -13.31 4.02 -5.34
CA ALA A 209 -14.07 5.26 -5.44
C ALA A 209 -13.44 6.26 -6.42
N GLY A 210 -12.12 6.38 -6.43
CA GLY A 210 -11.37 7.19 -7.40
C GLY A 210 -11.57 6.69 -8.84
N GLY A 211 -11.53 5.36 -9.05
CA GLY A 211 -11.84 4.72 -10.33
C GLY A 211 -13.27 4.96 -10.79
N ILE A 212 -14.27 4.82 -9.92
CA ILE A 212 -15.68 5.09 -10.27
C ILE A 212 -15.87 6.57 -10.62
N THR A 213 -15.26 7.47 -9.84
CA THR A 213 -15.32 8.92 -10.09
C THR A 213 -14.68 9.27 -11.43
N SER A 214 -13.55 8.62 -11.77
CA SER A 214 -12.86 8.87 -13.03
C SER A 214 -13.65 8.38 -14.25
N ILE A 215 -14.49 7.34 -14.15
CA ILE A 215 -15.41 6.96 -15.25
C ILE A 215 -16.30 8.14 -15.63
N ALA A 216 -16.91 8.82 -14.64
CA ALA A 216 -17.80 9.95 -14.89
C ALA A 216 -17.04 11.13 -15.52
N ILE A 217 -15.82 11.39 -15.07
CA ILE A 217 -14.95 12.44 -15.62
C ILE A 217 -14.58 12.11 -17.07
N PHE A 218 -14.03 10.92 -17.34
CA PHE A 218 -13.64 10.53 -18.69
C PHE A 218 -14.83 10.51 -19.67
N TYR A 219 -16.02 10.12 -19.20
CA TYR A 219 -17.23 10.17 -20.01
C TYR A 219 -17.66 11.60 -20.33
N LEU A 220 -17.60 12.52 -19.37
CA LEU A 220 -17.99 13.93 -19.56
C LEU A 220 -17.10 14.64 -20.58
N PHE A 221 -15.81 14.31 -20.61
CA PHE A 221 -14.82 14.89 -21.53
C PHE A 221 -14.60 14.07 -22.81
N ASN A 222 -15.48 13.10 -23.11
CA ASN A 222 -15.43 12.25 -24.30
C ASN A 222 -14.09 11.52 -24.52
N VAL A 223 -13.40 11.16 -23.44
CA VAL A 223 -12.14 10.40 -23.54
C VAL A 223 -12.42 9.00 -24.09
N PRO A 224 -11.65 8.51 -25.08
CA PRO A 224 -11.82 7.16 -25.61
C PRO A 224 -11.73 6.10 -24.52
N ARG A 225 -12.63 5.11 -24.56
CA ARG A 225 -12.64 3.94 -23.64
C ARG A 225 -12.57 4.37 -22.16
N PRO A 226 -13.57 5.13 -21.66
CA PRO A 226 -13.55 5.69 -20.31
C PRO A 226 -13.44 4.63 -19.21
N PHE A 227 -14.00 3.43 -19.44
CA PHE A 227 -13.89 2.32 -18.51
C PHE A 227 -12.46 1.77 -18.40
N ALA A 228 -11.75 1.64 -19.52
CA ALA A 228 -10.38 1.13 -19.52
C ALA A 228 -9.42 2.14 -18.86
N MET A 229 -9.59 3.43 -19.15
CA MET A 229 -8.87 4.51 -18.46
C MET A 229 -9.15 4.52 -16.96
N ALA A 230 -10.40 4.31 -16.55
CA ALA A 230 -10.74 4.19 -15.14
C ALA A 230 -10.12 2.96 -14.46
N CYS A 231 -9.93 1.85 -15.18
CA CYS A 231 -9.16 0.70 -14.69
C CYS A 231 -7.69 1.09 -14.42
N ILE A 232 -7.06 1.88 -15.29
CA ILE A 232 -5.71 2.41 -15.05
C ILE A 232 -5.71 3.35 -13.83
N VAL A 233 -6.70 4.24 -13.71
CA VAL A 233 -6.84 5.12 -12.54
C VAL A 233 -7.05 4.32 -11.25
N PHE A 234 -7.80 3.24 -11.28
CA PHE A 234 -7.98 2.34 -10.13
C PHE A 234 -6.63 1.72 -9.72
N LEU A 235 -5.86 1.18 -10.68
CA LEU A 235 -4.54 0.61 -10.39
C LEU A 235 -3.58 1.68 -9.86
N ALA A 236 -3.57 2.86 -10.47
CA ALA A 236 -2.77 4.00 -10.04
C ALA A 236 -3.21 4.51 -8.67
N GLY A 237 -4.50 4.51 -8.36
CA GLY A 237 -5.08 4.99 -7.09
C GLY A 237 -4.82 4.08 -5.89
N MET A 238 -4.32 2.87 -6.10
CA MET A 238 -3.74 2.07 -5.01
C MET A 238 -2.48 2.73 -4.43
N VAL A 239 -1.81 3.54 -5.23
CA VAL A 239 -0.62 4.31 -4.86
C VAL A 239 -0.99 5.79 -4.70
N PRO A 240 -0.77 6.39 -3.52
CA PRO A 240 -1.00 7.83 -3.34
C PRO A 240 -0.27 8.64 -4.42
N PHE A 241 -0.94 9.65 -4.98
CA PHE A 241 -0.41 10.57 -6.01
C PHE A 241 -0.12 9.97 -7.40
N MET A 242 -0.13 8.65 -7.58
CA MET A 242 0.11 8.05 -8.90
C MET A 242 -1.05 8.25 -9.88
N THR A 243 -2.24 8.60 -9.41
CA THR A 243 -3.39 8.92 -10.28
C THR A 243 -3.06 10.06 -11.25
N TRP A 244 -2.21 11.01 -10.84
CA TRP A 244 -1.76 12.11 -11.71
C TRP A 244 -0.98 11.64 -12.93
N LEU A 245 -0.28 10.50 -12.84
CA LEU A 245 0.44 9.90 -13.97
C LEU A 245 -0.52 9.49 -15.10
N VAL A 246 -1.80 9.25 -14.79
CA VAL A 246 -2.84 8.92 -15.77
C VAL A 246 -3.54 10.17 -16.28
N PHE A 247 -3.84 11.13 -15.40
CA PHE A 247 -4.52 12.36 -15.77
C PHE A 247 -3.67 13.30 -16.63
N ILE A 248 -2.34 13.33 -16.43
CA ILE A 248 -1.45 14.21 -17.22
C ILE A 248 -1.47 13.82 -18.72
N PRO A 249 -1.18 12.56 -19.12
CA PRO A 249 -1.27 12.17 -20.53
C PRO A 249 -2.67 12.32 -21.11
N ALA A 250 -3.72 12.02 -20.33
CA ALA A 250 -5.10 12.22 -20.76
C ALA A 250 -5.46 13.70 -20.98
N ALA A 251 -4.90 14.61 -20.17
CA ALA A 251 -5.07 16.04 -20.38
C ALA A 251 -4.37 16.52 -21.65
N VAL A 252 -3.19 15.96 -21.96
CA VAL A 252 -2.46 16.25 -23.21
C VAL A 252 -3.26 15.78 -24.42
N SER A 253 -3.87 14.59 -24.39
CA SER A 253 -4.71 14.14 -25.51
C SER A 253 -5.92 15.05 -25.73
N ILE A 254 -6.58 15.49 -24.64
CA ILE A 254 -7.70 16.44 -24.73
C ILE A 254 -7.24 17.81 -25.25
N TYR A 255 -6.03 18.25 -24.90
CA TYR A 255 -5.48 19.52 -25.39
C TYR A 255 -5.35 19.54 -26.91
N ILE A 256 -4.87 18.44 -27.50
CA ILE A 256 -4.70 18.32 -28.95
C ILE A 256 -6.08 18.32 -29.65
N GLU A 257 -7.05 17.61 -29.09
CA GLU A 257 -8.37 17.45 -29.74
C GLU A 257 -9.32 18.63 -29.52
N HIS A 258 -9.32 19.22 -28.32
CA HIS A 258 -10.35 20.15 -27.84
C HIS A 258 -9.79 21.49 -27.34
N GLY A 259 -8.49 21.71 -27.41
CA GLY A 259 -7.82 22.95 -27.03
C GLY A 259 -7.55 23.14 -25.53
N LEU A 260 -6.92 24.27 -25.20
CA LEU A 260 -6.36 24.56 -23.87
C LEU A 260 -7.40 24.65 -22.77
N GLU A 261 -8.54 25.29 -23.03
CA GLU A 261 -9.58 25.50 -22.03
C GLU A 261 -10.17 24.16 -21.55
N SER A 262 -10.48 23.27 -22.49
CA SER A 262 -10.99 21.93 -22.23
C SER A 262 -9.99 21.07 -21.44
N ALA A 263 -8.71 21.13 -21.80
CA ALA A 263 -7.65 20.38 -21.12
C ALA A 263 -7.42 20.83 -19.67
N VAL A 264 -7.38 22.16 -19.44
CA VAL A 264 -7.22 22.73 -18.10
C VAL A 264 -8.45 22.39 -17.24
N LEU A 265 -9.65 22.52 -17.80
CA LEU A 265 -10.88 22.18 -17.09
C LEU A 265 -10.92 20.69 -16.73
N PHE A 266 -10.55 19.81 -17.65
CA PHE A 266 -10.43 18.37 -17.41
C PHE A 266 -9.44 18.06 -16.29
N PHE A 267 -8.21 18.58 -16.38
CA PHE A 267 -7.16 18.28 -15.43
C PHE A 267 -7.53 18.78 -14.02
N LEU A 268 -8.06 19.99 -13.93
CA LEU A 268 -8.47 20.59 -12.68
C LEU A 268 -9.66 19.84 -12.05
N THR A 269 -10.69 19.56 -12.85
CA THR A 269 -11.87 18.81 -12.39
C THR A 269 -11.50 17.40 -11.97
N GLY A 270 -10.70 16.69 -12.77
CA GLY A 270 -10.26 15.34 -12.49
C GLY A 270 -9.39 15.24 -11.24
N SER A 271 -8.38 16.11 -11.15
CA SER A 271 -7.46 16.13 -10.00
C SER A 271 -8.19 16.51 -8.71
N ILE A 272 -9.02 17.56 -8.72
CA ILE A 272 -9.76 17.98 -7.52
C ILE A 272 -10.75 16.91 -7.08
N LEU A 273 -11.59 16.38 -7.98
CA LEU A 273 -12.61 15.41 -7.58
C LEU A 273 -12.00 14.11 -7.05
N VAL A 274 -11.01 13.55 -7.76
CA VAL A 274 -10.36 12.30 -7.31
C VAL A 274 -9.60 12.53 -6.01
N HIS A 275 -8.90 13.66 -5.86
CA HIS A 275 -8.16 13.95 -4.63
C HIS A 275 -9.08 14.22 -3.43
N VAL A 276 -10.23 14.87 -3.65
CA VAL A 276 -11.25 15.04 -2.61
C VAL A 276 -11.79 13.68 -2.17
N VAL A 277 -12.06 12.77 -3.11
CA VAL A 277 -12.48 11.40 -2.80
C VAL A 277 -11.43 10.67 -1.95
N GLU A 278 -10.14 10.78 -2.30
CA GLU A 278 -9.03 10.24 -1.50
C GLU A 278 -8.99 10.84 -0.09
N LEU A 279 -9.14 12.17 0.04
CA LEU A 279 -9.07 12.89 1.31
C LEU A 279 -10.28 12.66 2.23
N VAL A 280 -11.46 12.37 1.67
CA VAL A 280 -12.70 12.14 2.44
C VAL A 280 -12.83 10.68 2.87
N ILE A 281 -12.52 9.74 1.98
CA ILE A 281 -12.71 8.31 2.27
C ILE A 281 -11.68 7.81 3.28
N ARG A 282 -10.44 8.31 3.20
CA ARG A 282 -9.35 7.87 4.09
C ARG A 282 -9.66 8.09 5.59
N PRO A 283 -10.12 9.27 6.06
CA PRO A 283 -10.51 9.44 7.47
C PRO A 283 -11.80 8.69 7.83
N TYR A 284 -12.72 8.49 6.89
CA TYR A 284 -13.98 7.77 7.14
C TYR A 284 -13.75 6.27 7.37
N ILE A 285 -12.88 5.65 6.57
CA ILE A 285 -12.54 4.23 6.70
C ILE A 285 -11.51 4.00 7.83
N VAL A 286 -10.53 4.90 7.97
CA VAL A 286 -9.48 4.83 9.00
C VAL A 286 -9.94 5.54 10.29
N SER A 287 -11.24 5.46 10.61
CA SER A 287 -11.81 6.19 11.75
C SER A 287 -11.01 5.92 13.05
N THR A 288 -10.36 6.98 13.51
CA THR A 288 -10.18 7.33 14.93
C THR A 288 -9.29 6.44 15.80
N LYS A 289 -8.23 5.78 15.29
CA LYS A 289 -7.28 5.11 16.22
C LYS A 289 -5.78 5.27 15.99
N SER A 290 -5.27 5.77 14.87
CA SER A 290 -3.81 5.95 14.73
C SER A 290 -3.44 7.27 14.09
N SER A 291 -2.83 8.15 14.88
CA SER A 291 -2.25 9.44 14.49
C SER A 291 -0.95 9.23 13.70
N LEU A 292 -1.01 8.52 12.58
CA LEU A 292 0.11 8.48 11.65
C LEU A 292 0.13 9.78 10.87
N HIS A 293 1.24 10.52 10.94
CA HIS A 293 1.41 11.70 10.12
C HIS A 293 1.38 11.29 8.63
N PRO A 294 0.54 11.89 7.77
CA PRO A 294 0.40 11.47 6.37
C PRO A 294 1.72 11.42 5.60
N LEU A 295 2.67 12.31 5.95
CA LEU A 295 4.02 12.33 5.40
C LEU A 295 4.78 11.03 5.66
N LEU A 296 4.65 10.44 6.85
CA LEU A 296 5.33 9.20 7.21
C LEU A 296 4.79 8.02 6.41
N VAL A 297 3.47 7.99 6.21
CA VAL A 297 2.80 6.98 5.38
C VAL A 297 3.25 7.12 3.93
N LEU A 298 3.25 8.34 3.38
CA LEU A 298 3.73 8.61 2.04
C LEU A 298 5.19 8.16 1.85
N LEU A 299 6.09 8.58 2.75
CA LEU A 299 7.50 8.24 2.68
C LEU A 299 7.73 6.73 2.81
N SER A 300 6.90 6.02 3.59
CA SER A 300 6.96 4.56 3.69
C SER A 300 6.53 3.86 2.41
N PHE A 301 5.48 4.34 1.73
CA PHE A 301 5.04 3.79 0.44
C PHE A 301 6.09 4.02 -0.65
N LEU A 302 6.59 5.26 -0.79
CA LEU A 302 7.62 5.59 -1.77
C LEU A 302 8.93 4.86 -1.45
N GLY A 303 9.45 5.01 -0.24
CA GLY A 303 10.71 4.39 0.18
C GLY A 303 10.67 2.87 0.10
N GLY A 304 9.56 2.25 0.53
CA GLY A 304 9.35 0.81 0.40
C GLY A 304 9.30 0.35 -1.06
N GLY A 305 8.56 1.07 -1.90
CA GLY A 305 8.46 0.81 -3.33
C GLY A 305 9.81 0.88 -4.05
N LEU A 306 10.64 1.89 -3.72
CA LEU A 306 11.97 2.05 -4.30
C LEU A 306 12.95 0.94 -3.88
N VAL A 307 12.89 0.47 -2.63
CA VAL A 307 13.86 -0.51 -2.09
C VAL A 307 13.47 -1.95 -2.46
N ALA A 308 12.20 -2.29 -2.39
CA ALA A 308 11.73 -3.67 -2.47
C ALA A 308 10.50 -3.85 -3.37
N GLY A 309 10.26 -2.93 -4.31
CA GLY A 309 9.22 -3.07 -5.34
C GLY A 309 7.80 -3.15 -4.76
N ILE A 310 6.96 -4.01 -5.34
CA ILE A 310 5.55 -4.13 -4.96
C ILE A 310 5.42 -4.67 -3.52
N ALA A 311 6.26 -5.63 -3.13
CA ALA A 311 6.31 -6.12 -1.76
C ALA A 311 6.66 -4.98 -0.79
N GLY A 312 7.73 -4.25 -1.06
CA GLY A 312 8.18 -3.14 -0.23
C GLY A 312 7.12 -2.05 -0.08
N PHE A 313 6.39 -1.77 -1.15
CA PHE A 313 5.30 -0.80 -1.17
C PHE A 313 4.21 -1.10 -0.12
N PHE A 314 3.78 -2.37 0.00
CA PHE A 314 2.78 -2.74 1.01
C PHE A 314 3.41 -3.04 2.38
N LEU A 315 4.61 -3.64 2.40
CA LEU A 315 5.26 -4.07 3.64
C LEU A 315 5.81 -2.89 4.46
N ALA A 316 6.29 -1.82 3.84
CA ALA A 316 6.87 -0.69 4.56
C ALA A 316 5.84 0.09 5.42
N PRO A 317 4.67 0.50 4.89
CA PRO A 317 3.60 1.09 5.71
C PRO A 317 3.10 0.12 6.78
N ALA A 318 3.07 -1.19 6.47
CA ALA A 318 2.71 -2.21 7.44
C ALA A 318 3.70 -2.25 8.61
N MET A 319 5.00 -2.21 8.34
CA MET A 319 6.04 -2.16 9.38
C MET A 319 5.95 -0.88 10.21
N VAL A 320 5.71 0.28 9.59
CA VAL A 320 5.46 1.54 10.31
C VAL A 320 4.22 1.43 11.20
N GLY A 321 3.14 0.85 10.68
CA GLY A 321 1.91 0.58 11.43
C GLY A 321 2.14 -0.35 12.62
N VAL A 322 2.97 -1.38 12.46
CA VAL A 322 3.36 -2.31 13.54
C VAL A 322 4.15 -1.59 14.62
N VAL A 323 5.20 -0.86 14.24
CA VAL A 323 6.05 -0.11 15.20
C VAL A 323 5.21 0.89 15.99
N MET A 324 4.30 1.60 15.32
CA MET A 324 3.42 2.59 15.95
C MET A 324 2.33 1.92 16.80
N GLY A 325 1.81 0.77 16.38
CA GLY A 325 0.86 -0.01 17.17
C GLY A 325 1.50 -0.50 18.47
N ILE A 326 2.72 -1.01 18.40
CA ILE A 326 3.49 -1.44 19.58
C ILE A 326 3.82 -0.22 20.46
N SER A 327 4.27 0.90 19.88
CA SER A 327 4.62 2.09 20.66
C SER A 327 3.40 2.67 21.40
N GLN A 328 2.22 2.62 20.81
CA GLN A 328 0.95 3.02 21.44
C GLN A 328 0.61 2.11 22.62
N VAL A 329 0.66 0.79 22.45
CA VAL A 329 0.39 -0.16 23.55
C VAL A 329 1.41 0.02 24.69
N MET A 330 2.68 0.22 24.35
CA MET A 330 3.74 0.52 25.33
C MET A 330 3.49 1.83 26.08
N TRP A 331 2.93 2.85 25.42
CA TRP A 331 2.58 4.13 26.06
C TRP A 331 1.40 3.97 27.01
N GLU A 332 0.35 3.26 26.59
CA GLU A 332 -0.84 2.97 27.40
C GLU A 332 -0.47 2.17 28.67
N GLU A 333 0.46 1.21 28.58
CA GLU A 333 0.92 0.49 29.76
C GLU A 333 1.70 1.37 30.74
N ARG A 334 2.57 2.25 30.23
CA ARG A 334 3.31 3.21 31.06
C ARG A 334 2.38 4.19 31.76
N GLU A 335 1.29 4.60 31.12
CA GLU A 335 0.29 5.48 31.71
C GLU A 335 -0.47 4.77 32.83
N LYS A 336 -0.92 3.53 32.61
CA LYS A 336 -1.56 2.70 33.66
C LYS A 336 -0.65 2.39 34.83
N GLU A 337 0.66 2.24 34.61
CA GLU A 337 1.64 2.11 35.70
C GLU A 337 1.79 3.40 36.50
N ARG A 338 1.75 4.57 35.84
CA ARG A 338 1.81 5.87 36.51
C ARG A 338 0.55 6.14 37.33
N GLU A 339 -0.62 5.80 36.82
CA GLU A 339 -1.89 5.92 37.56
C GLU A 339 -1.90 5.02 38.80
N ARG A 340 -1.50 3.75 38.67
CA ARG A 340 -1.39 2.84 39.83
C ARG A 340 -0.44 3.36 40.90
N LYS A 341 0.73 3.88 40.50
CA LYS A 341 1.67 4.51 41.46
C LYS A 341 1.05 5.72 42.17
N ARG A 342 0.28 6.56 41.47
CA ARG A 342 -0.43 7.69 42.08
C ARG A 342 -1.48 7.24 43.08
N GLU A 343 -2.27 6.20 42.75
CA GLU A 343 -3.25 5.64 43.68
C GLU A 343 -2.59 5.01 44.91
N ASP A 344 -1.46 4.32 44.75
CA ASP A 344 -0.70 3.73 45.85
C ASP A 344 -0.08 4.82 46.75
N ASP A 345 0.46 5.88 46.17
CA ASP A 345 0.98 7.04 46.91
C ASP A 345 -0.14 7.77 47.66
N GLU A 346 -1.33 7.93 47.06
CA GLU A 346 -2.49 8.58 47.69
C GLU A 346 -3.05 7.75 48.86
N LYS A 347 -3.09 6.41 48.72
CA LYS A 347 -3.45 5.50 49.82
C LYS A 347 -2.41 5.52 50.95
N ALA A 348 -1.13 5.60 50.63
CA ALA A 348 -0.06 5.70 51.63
C ALA A 348 -0.18 7.01 52.44
N VAL A 349 -0.45 8.14 51.77
CA VAL A 349 -0.68 9.44 52.43
C VAL A 349 -1.96 9.42 53.28
N GLY A 350 -3.03 8.78 52.80
CA GLY A 350 -4.29 8.61 53.55
C GLY A 350 -4.14 7.78 54.82
N GLN A 351 -3.30 6.72 54.80
CA GLN A 351 -3.01 5.92 56.00
C GLN A 351 -2.16 6.66 57.04
N ILE A 352 -1.23 7.51 56.61
CA ILE A 352 -0.42 8.34 57.53
C ILE A 352 -1.32 9.33 58.27
N ASN A 353 -2.21 10.03 57.56
CA ASN A 353 -3.17 10.98 58.16
C ASN A 353 -4.25 10.29 59.03
N GLY A 354 -4.55 9.02 58.78
CA GLY A 354 -5.45 8.21 59.62
C GLY A 354 -4.81 7.75 60.94
N CYS A 355 -3.48 7.63 60.98
CA CYS A 355 -2.73 7.23 62.18
C CYS A 355 -2.47 8.41 63.15
N GLU A 356 -2.50 9.65 62.66
CA GLU A 356 -2.35 10.88 63.46
C GLU A 356 -3.65 11.37 64.15
N ARG A 357 -4.76 10.59 64.10
CA ARG A 357 -5.91 10.82 65.00
C ARG A 357 -5.92 9.82 66.16
N PRO A 358 -5.10 10.00 67.22
CA PRO A 358 -5.40 9.39 68.49
C PRO A 358 -6.56 10.13 69.16
N ALA A 359 -7.52 9.34 69.63
CA ALA A 359 -8.49 9.61 70.68
C ALA A 359 -8.27 10.92 71.48
N SER A 360 -9.10 11.92 71.22
CA SER A 360 -9.38 13.01 72.16
C SER A 360 -10.87 13.38 72.12
N GLU A 361 -11.72 12.40 72.42
CA GLU A 361 -13.05 12.67 72.97
C GLU A 361 -13.23 11.76 74.19
N VAL A 362 -12.85 12.31 75.34
CA VAL A 362 -13.41 12.03 76.68
C VAL A 362 -14.12 13.28 77.12
#